data_AF-A0A662H906-F1
#
_entry.id   AF-A0A662H906-F1
#
_cell.length_a   1.000
_cell.length_b   1.000
_cell.length_c   1.000
_cell.angle_alpha   90.00
_cell.angle_beta   90.00
_cell.angle_gamma   90.00
#
_symmetry.space_group_name_H-M   'P 1'
#
loop_
_entity.id
_entity.type
_entity.pdbx_description
1 polymer ?
#
loop_
_entity_poly.entity_id
_entity_poly.type
_entity_poly.pdbx_seq_one_letter_code
_entity_poly.pdbx_strand_id
1 'polypeptide(L)'
;MSTYEKGRRAEHYVKRLLRLMGAKLVIRSAGSRGPIDLVAFFPEQGEVWLVQVKKERKHLSKAERQVLEELQRALDAPYVLRVFIATKISGKYEFIPVG
;
A
#
# COMPACT_ATOMS: atom_id res chain seq x y z
N MET A 1 19.95 14.48 -0.76
CA MET A 1 18.58 13.93 -0.77
C MET A 1 18.23 13.44 0.63
N SER A 2 17.27 14.09 1.28
CA SER A 2 16.82 13.79 2.64
C SER A 2 16.10 12.44 2.72
N THR A 3 15.97 11.90 3.93
CA THR A 3 15.18 10.67 4.17
C THR A 3 13.74 10.82 3.69
N TYR A 4 13.16 12.01 3.86
CA TYR A 4 11.82 12.36 3.40
C TYR A 4 11.69 12.30 1.87
N GLU A 5 12.62 12.93 1.14
CA GLU A 5 12.65 12.90 -0.33
C GLU A 5 12.80 11.49 -0.88
N LYS A 6 13.64 10.67 -0.23
CA LYS A 6 13.82 9.25 -0.59
C LYS A 6 12.53 8.45 -0.39
N GLY A 7 11.81 8.66 0.72
CA GLY A 7 10.51 8.03 0.98
C GLY A 7 9.47 8.42 -0.06
N ARG A 8 9.33 9.72 -0.32
CA ARG A 8 8.41 10.24 -1.33
C ARG A 8 8.70 9.70 -2.74
N ARG A 9 9.98 9.59 -3.12
CA ARG A 9 10.37 8.98 -4.41
C ARG A 9 9.98 7.51 -4.49
N ALA A 10 10.12 6.75 -3.39
CA ALA A 10 9.69 5.36 -3.31
C ALA A 10 8.16 5.24 -3.47
N GLU A 11 7.37 6.05 -2.75
CA GLU A 11 5.91 6.10 -2.88
C GLU A 11 5.47 6.40 -4.32
N HIS A 12 6.09 7.38 -4.97
CA HIS A 12 5.80 7.71 -6.38
C HIS A 12 6.15 6.57 -7.33
N TYR A 13 7.22 5.83 -7.06
CA TYR A 13 7.60 4.67 -7.85
C TYR A 13 6.60 3.52 -7.67
N VAL A 14 6.25 3.17 -6.44
CA VAL A 14 5.25 2.13 -6.13
C VAL A 14 3.88 2.49 -6.72
N LYS A 15 3.47 3.76 -6.63
CA LYS A 15 2.25 4.25 -7.29
C LYS A 15 2.25 3.99 -8.80
N ARG A 16 3.39 4.16 -9.47
CA ARG A 16 3.53 3.87 -10.90
C ARG A 16 3.40 2.38 -11.17
N LEU A 17 4.03 1.54 -10.36
CA LEU A 17 3.92 0.09 -10.47
C LEU A 17 2.48 -0.39 -10.32
N LEU A 18 1.76 0.07 -9.29
CA LEU A 18 0.36 -0.30 -9.08
C LEU A 18 -0.52 0.04 -10.30
N ARG A 19 -0.29 1.19 -10.93
CA ARG A 19 -0.98 1.57 -12.17
C ARG A 19 -0.64 0.64 -13.33
N LEU A 20 0.64 0.28 -13.49
CA LEU A 20 1.08 -0.67 -14.52
C LEU A 20 0.51 -2.08 -14.29
N MET A 21 0.24 -2.45 -13.03
CA MET A 21 -0.40 -3.70 -12.65
C MET A 21 -1.92 -3.70 -12.89
N GLY A 22 -2.51 -2.58 -13.28
CA GLY A 22 -3.94 -2.49 -13.61
C GLY A 22 -4.78 -1.62 -12.66
N ALA A 23 -4.18 -1.00 -11.64
CA ALA A 23 -4.93 -0.12 -10.75
C ALA A 23 -5.46 1.10 -11.51
N LYS A 24 -6.78 1.28 -11.55
CA LYS A 24 -7.42 2.41 -12.25
C LYS A 24 -7.28 3.71 -11.47
N LEU A 25 -7.29 3.63 -10.15
CA LEU A 25 -7.08 4.75 -9.24
C LEU A 25 -6.03 4.38 -8.19
N VAL A 26 -5.10 5.30 -7.92
CA VAL A 26 -4.13 5.17 -6.82
C VAL A 26 -4.03 6.49 -6.06
N ILE A 27 -4.51 6.47 -4.81
CA ILE A 27 -4.50 7.59 -3.87
C ILE A 27 -3.30 7.44 -2.95
N ARG A 28 -2.67 8.56 -2.57
CA ARG A 28 -1.58 8.59 -1.60
C ARG A 28 -2.04 9.31 -0.35
N SER A 29 -1.74 8.77 0.84
CA SER A 29 -2.05 9.47 2.08
C SER A 29 -1.19 10.73 2.23
N ALA A 30 -1.77 11.81 2.77
CA ALA A 30 -1.03 13.04 2.99
C ALA A 30 -0.06 12.84 4.17
N GLY A 31 1.24 13.03 3.91
CA GLY A 31 2.27 13.05 4.94
C GLY A 31 2.70 11.69 5.51
N SER A 32 2.15 10.56 5.04
CA SER A 32 2.55 9.19 5.44
C SER A 32 2.68 8.99 6.96
N ARG A 33 1.78 9.61 7.74
CA ARG A 33 1.76 9.49 9.22
C ARG A 33 0.93 8.30 9.71
N GLY A 34 0.32 7.56 8.79
CA GLY A 34 -0.59 6.46 9.09
C GLY A 34 -0.12 5.13 8.50
N PRO A 35 -0.87 4.05 8.74
CA PRO A 35 -0.53 2.69 8.29
C PRO A 35 -0.54 2.48 6.78
N ILE A 36 -1.11 3.42 6.03
CA ILE A 36 -1.40 3.28 4.61
C ILE A 36 -0.76 4.45 3.89
N ASP A 37 0.19 4.16 3.01
CA ASP A 37 0.83 5.16 2.15
C ASP A 37 0.06 5.32 0.84
N LEU A 38 -0.43 4.20 0.30
CA LEU A 38 -1.14 4.15 -0.97
C LEU A 38 -2.40 3.29 -0.85
N VAL A 39 -3.46 3.73 -1.51
CA VAL A 39 -4.68 2.94 -1.75
C VAL A 39 -4.84 2.77 -3.25
N ALA A 40 -4.90 1.53 -3.73
CA ALA A 40 -5.04 1.21 -5.14
C ALA A 40 -6.33 0.42 -5.41
N PHE A 41 -7.05 0.83 -6.45
CA PHE A 41 -8.35 0.25 -6.82
C PHE A 41 -8.20 -0.58 -8.10
N PHE A 42 -8.55 -1.86 -7.99
CA PHE A 42 -8.47 -2.88 -9.03
C PHE A 42 -9.89 -3.38 -9.35
N PRO A 43 -10.70 -2.58 -10.07
CA PRO A 43 -12.12 -2.87 -10.26
C PRO A 43 -12.37 -4.14 -11.08
N GLU A 44 -11.51 -4.45 -12.05
CA GLU A 44 -11.61 -5.67 -12.88
C GLU A 44 -11.40 -6.94 -12.04
N GLN A 45 -10.62 -6.83 -10.96
CA GLN A 45 -10.34 -7.91 -10.02
C GLN A 45 -11.33 -7.92 -8.83
N GLY A 46 -12.14 -6.87 -8.68
CA GLY A 46 -12.94 -6.68 -7.47
C GLY A 46 -12.08 -6.50 -6.22
N GLU A 47 -10.94 -5.79 -6.31
CA GLU A 47 -10.02 -5.64 -5.17
C GLU A 47 -9.67 -4.18 -4.85
N VAL A 48 -9.41 -3.93 -3.56
CA VAL A 48 -8.78 -2.70 -3.08
C VAL A 48 -7.52 -3.07 -2.32
N TRP A 49 -6.38 -2.54 -2.76
CA TRP A 49 -5.08 -2.79 -2.15
C TRP A 49 -4.71 -1.62 -1.24
N LEU A 50 -4.52 -1.94 0.04
CA LEU A 50 -3.97 -1.04 1.05
C LEU A 50 -2.47 -1.31 1.17
N VAL A 51 -1.65 -0.34 0.77
CA VAL A 51 -0.21 -0.55 0.60
C VAL A 51 0.58 0.37 1.52
N GLN A 52 1.49 -0.23 2.28
CA GLN A 52 2.52 0.50 3.04
C GLN A 52 3.89 0.32 2.36
N VAL A 53 4.60 1.42 2.11
CA VAL A 53 5.90 1.44 1.46
C VAL A 53 7.00 1.46 2.51
N LYS A 54 7.77 0.36 2.60
CA LYS A 54 8.88 0.25 3.57
C LYS A 54 10.20 -0.01 2.86
N LYS A 55 11.29 0.57 3.38
CA LYS A 55 12.65 0.31 2.89
C LYS A 55 13.13 -1.12 3.15
N GLU A 56 12.61 -1.74 4.21
CA GLU A 56 12.96 -3.08 4.66
C GLU A 56 11.68 -3.90 4.85
N ARG A 57 11.81 -5.23 4.79
CA ARG A 57 10.74 -6.16 5.22
C ARG A 57 10.51 -5.98 6.72
N LYS A 58 9.61 -5.05 7.07
CA LYS A 58 9.14 -4.87 8.45
C LYS A 58 7.67 -5.24 8.51
N HIS A 59 7.31 -6.03 9.51
CA HIS A 59 5.92 -6.33 9.82
C HIS A 59 5.12 -5.04 10.04
N LEU A 60 3.80 -5.15 9.85
CA LEU A 60 2.89 -4.11 10.33
C LEU A 60 2.94 -4.08 11.86
N SER A 61 2.89 -2.88 12.43
CA SER A 61 2.64 -2.73 13.85
C SER A 61 1.21 -3.17 14.19
N LYS A 62 0.95 -3.48 15.46
CA LYS A 62 -0.39 -3.87 15.93
C LYS A 62 -1.45 -2.79 15.61
N ALA A 63 -1.10 -1.52 15.78
CA ALA A 63 -1.99 -0.41 15.45
C ALA A 63 -2.25 -0.30 13.94
N GLU A 64 -1.22 -0.55 13.13
CA GLU A 64 -1.37 -0.55 11.67
C GLU A 64 -2.32 -1.67 11.24
N ARG A 65 -2.17 -2.87 11.80
CA ARG A 65 -3.06 -4.01 11.56
C ARG A 65 -4.51 -3.70 11.95
N GLN A 66 -4.72 -3.11 13.13
CA GLN A 66 -6.06 -2.83 13.64
C GLN A 66 -6.85 -1.86 12.74
N VAL A 67 -6.21 -0.77 12.29
CA VAL A 67 -6.86 0.20 11.38
C VAL A 67 -7.30 -0.47 10.07
N LEU A 68 -6.51 -1.43 9.57
CA LEU A 68 -6.81 -2.14 8.34
C LEU A 68 -7.97 -3.13 8.53
N GLU A 69 -8.01 -3.84 9.66
CA GLU A 69 -9.11 -4.73 10.02
C GLU A 69 -10.43 -3.96 10.23
N GLU A 70 -10.37 -2.74 10.77
CA GLU A 70 -11.52 -1.85 10.91
C GLU A 70 -12.02 -1.35 9.54
N LEU A 71 -11.11 -0.98 8.64
CA LEU A 71 -11.45 -0.62 7.25
C LEU A 71 -12.12 -1.77 6.50
N GLN A 72 -11.60 -2.99 6.64
CA GLN A 72 -12.20 -4.17 6.03
C GLN A 72 -13.60 -4.45 6.56
N ARG A 73 -13.82 -4.31 7.88
CA ARG A 73 -15.15 -4.47 8.50
C ARG A 73 -16.14 -3.38 8.11
N ALA A 74 -15.68 -2.15 7.91
CA ALA A 74 -16.54 -1.02 7.55
C ALA A 74 -16.99 -1.04 6.08
N LEU A 75 -16.26 -1.76 5.21
CA LEU A 75 -16.57 -1.85 3.80
C LEU A 75 -17.59 -2.98 3.55
N ASP A 76 -18.88 -2.63 3.62
CA ASP A 76 -19.99 -3.43 3.07
C ASP A 76 -20.01 -3.30 1.52
N ALA A 77 -18.89 -3.65 0.90
CA ALA A 77 -18.63 -3.41 -0.51
C ALA A 77 -18.26 -4.72 -1.23
N PRO A 78 -18.54 -4.86 -2.53
CA PRO A 78 -18.22 -6.07 -3.29
C PRO A 78 -16.71 -6.28 -3.52
N TYR A 79 -15.86 -5.46 -2.90
CA TYR A 79 -14.43 -5.45 -3.12
C TYR A 79 -13.69 -6.18 -2.00
N VAL A 80 -12.79 -7.07 -2.38
CA VAL A 80 -11.87 -7.73 -1.45
C VAL A 80 -10.77 -6.76 -1.07
N LEU A 81 -10.64 -6.47 0.22
CA LEU A 81 -9.50 -5.71 0.73
C LEU A 81 -8.28 -6.61 0.86
N ARG A 82 -7.17 -6.18 0.27
CA ARG A 82 -5.87 -6.82 0.42
C ARG A 82 -4.87 -5.84 0.97
N VAL A 83 -4.07 -6.31 1.92
CA VAL A 83 -3.03 -5.50 2.55
C VAL A 83 -1.67 -5.95 2.06
N PHE A 84 -0.83 -5.00 1.64
CA PHE A 84 0.51 -5.28 1.18
C PHE A 84 1.55 -4.38 1.81
N ILE A 85 2.73 -4.94 2.06
CA ILE A 85 3.96 -4.18 2.23
C ILE A 85 4.68 -4.14 0.89
N ALA A 86 4.87 -2.94 0.33
CA ALA A 86 5.71 -2.72 -0.83
C ALA A 86 7.14 -2.41 -0.37
N THR A 87 8.08 -3.28 -0.71
CA THR A 87 9.48 -3.13 -0.27
C THR A 87 10.46 -3.49 -1.39
N LYS A 88 11.66 -2.92 -1.33
CA LYS A 88 12.69 -3.10 -2.36
C LYS A 88 13.61 -4.26 -2.01
N ILE A 89 13.58 -5.31 -2.82
CA ILE A 89 14.35 -6.54 -2.66
C ILE A 89 15.17 -6.75 -3.93
N SER A 90 16.49 -6.89 -3.77
CA SER A 90 17.42 -7.13 -4.89
C SER A 90 17.22 -6.18 -6.08
N GLY A 91 16.98 -4.89 -5.78
CA GLY A 91 16.78 -3.85 -6.80
C GLY A 91 15.35 -3.68 -7.32
N LYS A 92 14.44 -4.61 -7.04
CA LYS A 92 13.04 -4.57 -7.52
C LYS A 92 12.07 -4.35 -6.35
N TYR A 93 10.90 -3.78 -6.62
CA TYR A 93 9.86 -3.69 -5.59
C TYR A 93 8.98 -4.93 -5.63
N GLU A 94 8.79 -5.54 -4.48
CA GLU A 94 7.87 -6.65 -4.28
C GLU A 94 6.70 -6.20 -3.39
N PHE A 95 5.52 -6.77 -3.65
CA PHE A 95 4.31 -6.57 -2.85
C PHE A 95 4.07 -7.83 -2.02
N ILE A 96 4.35 -7.75 -0.72
CA ILE A 96 4.24 -8.87 0.20
C ILE A 96 2.87 -8.80 0.87
N PRO A 97 1.99 -9.80 0.68
CA PRO A 97 0.68 -9.81 1.34
C PRO A 97 0.84 -9.90 2.86
N VAL A 98 0.00 -9.18 3.58
CA VAL A 98 -0.09 -9.28 5.04
C VAL A 98 -1.30 -10.14 5.40
N GLY A 99 -1.05 -11.22 6.14
CA GLY A 99 -2.05 -12.18 6.63
C GLY A 99 -2.54 -11.86 8.04
#